data_AF-K9U230-F1
#
_entry.id   AF-K9U230-F1
#
_cell.length_a   1.000
_cell.length_b   1.000
_cell.length_c   1.000
_cell.angle_alpha   90.00
_cell.angle_beta   90.00
_cell.angle_gamma   90.00
#
_symmetry.space_group_name_H-M   'P 1'
#
loop_
_entity.id
_entity.type
_entity.pdbx_description
1 polymer ?
#
loop_
_entity_poly.entity_id
_entity_poly.type
_entity_poly.pdbx_seq_one_letter_code
_entity_poly.pdbx_strand_id
1 'polypeptide(L)'
;MYCVELKIQPTAAMTFRVLPGSILNIATYPFVPPTTLSGFLRRLGMMSVGLEIPETRINSDNPPVYALPPHYLALGAYPAKGTWSAVHRTYRKGMREFNHDAFSRIYQDGEKANFQLHTWEYFIAEKLTGYVLADSRNGLEYFQELVGYGCKLGKEGFAIVSEVSEIVNLYQETAAKYPSTIVPMEALLQSQQFVSGCDIYNMYRYKWARDTSYQSEQEGFLDNRVTKIEGFIPFVTAYFTEDTGNPPTLEYFTDGNEINIPVSLVNLLRGEAYV
;
A
#
# COMPACT_ATOMS: atom_id res chain seq x y z
N MET A 1 15.17 2.20 -14.80
CA MET A 1 13.88 1.92 -14.13
C MET A 1 13.05 3.18 -14.26
N TYR A 2 11.77 3.10 -14.60
CA TYR A 2 10.90 4.27 -14.69
C TYR A 2 9.96 4.35 -13.48
N CYS A 3 9.59 5.58 -13.10
CA CYS A 3 8.73 5.86 -11.96
C CYS A 3 7.68 6.90 -12.30
N VAL A 4 6.49 6.74 -11.71
CA VAL A 4 5.51 7.81 -11.56
C VAL A 4 5.17 8.00 -10.10
N GLU A 5 5.05 9.25 -9.69
CA GLU A 5 4.49 9.63 -8.40
C GLU A 5 2.99 9.90 -8.57
N LEU A 6 2.18 9.34 -7.68
CA LEU A 6 0.75 9.63 -7.59
C LEU A 6 0.49 10.44 -6.33
N LYS A 7 -0.03 11.65 -6.49
CA LYS A 7 -0.55 12.42 -5.36
C LYS A 7 -1.98 11.97 -5.11
N ILE A 8 -2.19 11.38 -3.94
CA ILE A 8 -3.46 10.79 -3.52
C ILE A 8 -4.02 11.64 -2.39
N GLN A 9 -5.26 12.09 -2.54
CA GLN A 9 -5.99 12.88 -1.56
C GLN A 9 -7.02 11.99 -0.85
N PRO A 10 -6.79 11.63 0.42
CA PRO A 10 -7.81 10.98 1.23
C PRO A 10 -9.00 11.91 1.44
N THR A 11 -10.22 11.39 1.34
CA THR A 11 -11.46 12.14 1.62
C THR A 11 -12.11 11.71 2.94
N ALA A 12 -11.57 10.65 3.56
CA ALA A 12 -12.03 10.10 4.83
C ALA A 12 -10.86 9.46 5.58
N ALA A 13 -11.07 9.21 6.87
CA ALA A 13 -10.14 8.41 7.67
C ALA A 13 -9.98 7.00 7.07
N MET A 14 -8.74 6.51 7.00
CA MET A 14 -8.40 5.23 6.39
C MET A 14 -8.02 4.20 7.45
N THR A 15 -8.14 2.92 7.09
CA THR A 15 -7.67 1.82 7.95
C THR A 15 -7.02 0.75 7.08
N PHE A 16 -5.75 0.46 7.38
CA PHE A 16 -4.92 -0.55 6.74
C PHE A 16 -4.45 -1.55 7.79
N ARG A 17 -5.18 -2.66 7.93
CA ARG A 17 -4.97 -3.60 9.05
C ARG A 17 -3.55 -4.17 9.03
N VAL A 18 -2.82 -3.99 10.14
CA VAL A 18 -1.53 -4.64 10.37
C VAL A 18 -1.69 -6.16 10.49
N LEU A 19 -2.75 -6.59 11.16
CA LEU A 19 -3.12 -7.99 11.32
C LEU A 19 -4.52 -8.22 10.72
N PRO A 20 -4.65 -8.89 9.56
CA PRO A 20 -5.92 -9.04 8.85
C PRO A 20 -7.05 -9.64 9.71
N GLY A 21 -6.73 -10.65 10.51
CA GLY A 21 -7.67 -11.39 11.36
C GLY A 21 -7.97 -10.75 12.71
N SER A 22 -7.31 -9.64 13.08
CA SER A 22 -7.59 -8.98 14.35
C SER A 22 -8.95 -8.27 14.31
N ILE A 23 -9.84 -8.66 15.22
CA ILE A 23 -11.18 -8.08 15.36
C ILE A 23 -11.34 -7.24 16.63
N LEU A 24 -10.48 -7.46 17.64
CA LEU A 24 -10.53 -6.75 18.92
C LEU A 24 -9.58 -5.56 18.99
N ASN A 25 -8.43 -5.63 18.34
CA ASN A 25 -7.48 -4.54 18.26
C ASN A 25 -7.06 -4.32 16.81
N ILE A 26 -7.76 -3.40 16.15
CA ILE A 26 -7.52 -3.08 14.76
C ILE A 26 -6.50 -1.94 14.72
N ALA A 27 -5.24 -2.34 14.60
CA ALA A 27 -4.13 -1.42 14.35
C ALA A 27 -3.99 -1.11 12.86
N THR A 28 -3.53 0.09 12.54
CA THR A 28 -3.34 0.55 11.15
C THR A 28 -1.89 0.91 10.86
N TYR A 29 -1.45 0.70 9.62
CA TYR A 29 -0.21 1.31 9.12
C TYR A 29 -0.39 2.84 8.99
N PRO A 30 0.64 3.66 9.26
CA PRO A 30 0.63 5.12 9.06
C PRO A 30 0.97 5.51 7.61
N PHE A 31 0.72 4.61 6.66
CA PHE A 31 0.92 4.74 5.23
C PHE A 31 0.07 3.68 4.51
N VAL A 32 -0.09 3.81 3.19
CA VAL A 32 -0.78 2.82 2.35
C VAL A 32 0.19 1.70 2.00
N PRO A 33 -0.06 0.43 2.37
CA PRO A 33 0.81 -0.69 1.99
C PRO A 33 0.93 -0.89 0.47
N PRO A 34 2.05 -1.42 -0.05
CA PRO A 34 2.24 -1.78 -1.46
C PRO A 34 1.09 -2.58 -2.08
N THR A 35 0.64 -3.63 -1.38
CA THR A 35 -0.47 -4.49 -1.83
C THR A 35 -1.81 -3.75 -1.84
N THR A 36 -2.05 -2.88 -0.87
CA THR A 36 -3.25 -2.03 -0.84
C THR A 36 -3.26 -1.02 -1.98
N LEU A 37 -2.12 -0.35 -2.22
CA LEU A 37 -1.98 0.59 -3.34
C LEU A 37 -2.16 -0.12 -4.69
N SER A 38 -1.53 -1.29 -4.86
CA SER A 38 -1.68 -2.11 -6.07
C SER A 38 -3.16 -2.43 -6.37
N GLY A 39 -3.91 -2.90 -5.37
CA GLY A 39 -5.34 -3.17 -5.55
C GLY A 39 -6.18 -1.91 -5.80
N PHE A 40 -5.81 -0.78 -5.18
CA PHE A 40 -6.46 0.52 -5.42
C PHE A 40 -6.26 0.98 -6.86
N LEU A 41 -5.02 1.03 -7.35
CA LEU A 41 -4.68 1.47 -8.70
C LEU A 41 -5.28 0.56 -9.76
N ARG A 42 -5.30 -0.76 -9.53
CA ARG A 42 -5.98 -1.70 -10.41
C ARG A 42 -7.47 -1.37 -10.57
N ARG A 43 -8.17 -1.05 -9.48
CA ARG A 43 -9.59 -0.64 -9.56
C ARG A 43 -9.76 0.66 -10.33
N LEU A 44 -8.87 1.63 -10.13
CA LEU A 44 -8.93 2.89 -10.89
C LEU A 44 -8.69 2.66 -12.39
N GLY A 45 -7.73 1.81 -12.76
CA GLY A 45 -7.49 1.43 -14.15
C GLY A 45 -8.68 0.73 -14.81
N MET A 46 -9.40 -0.12 -14.07
CA MET A 46 -10.66 -0.69 -14.56
C MET A 46 -11.72 0.39 -14.79
N MET A 47 -11.87 1.31 -13.83
CA MET A 47 -12.84 2.42 -13.95
C MET A 47 -12.51 3.38 -15.11
N SER A 48 -11.23 3.63 -15.38
CA SER A 48 -10.83 4.61 -16.41
C SER A 48 -11.22 4.19 -17.83
N VAL A 49 -11.36 2.89 -18.06
CA VAL A 49 -11.85 2.31 -19.33
C VAL A 49 -13.33 1.91 -19.27
N GLY A 50 -14.07 2.36 -18.26
CA GLY A 50 -15.52 2.14 -18.14
C GLY A 50 -15.94 0.75 -17.65
N LEU A 51 -15.03 -0.03 -17.04
CA LEU A 51 -15.37 -1.31 -16.44
C LEU A 51 -15.95 -1.14 -15.03
N GLU A 52 -16.93 -1.98 -14.71
CA GLU A 52 -17.46 -2.08 -13.35
C GLU A 52 -16.47 -2.78 -12.41
N ILE A 53 -16.39 -2.33 -11.16
CA ILE A 53 -15.56 -2.98 -10.13
C ILE A 53 -16.26 -4.27 -9.69
N PRO A 54 -15.61 -5.44 -9.81
CA PRO A 54 -16.21 -6.71 -9.42
C PRO A 54 -16.52 -6.77 -7.92
N GLU A 55 -17.70 -7.28 -7.55
CA GLU A 55 -18.02 -7.54 -6.16
C GLU A 55 -17.14 -8.68 -5.60
N THR A 56 -16.28 -8.38 -4.65
CA THR A 56 -15.42 -9.36 -3.95
C THR A 56 -16.06 -9.81 -2.63
N ARG A 57 -17.30 -10.30 -2.67
CA ARG A 57 -17.98 -10.78 -1.45
C ARG A 57 -17.19 -11.93 -0.80
N ILE A 58 -17.04 -11.84 0.52
CA ILE A 58 -16.30 -12.76 1.40
C ILE A 58 -16.88 -14.19 1.40
N ASN A 59 -18.08 -14.40 0.85
CA ASN A 59 -18.78 -15.70 0.84
C ASN A 59 -18.45 -16.60 -0.37
N SER A 60 -17.39 -16.30 -1.12
CA SER A 60 -16.89 -17.22 -2.15
C SER A 60 -15.64 -17.92 -1.61
N ASP A 61 -15.57 -19.25 -1.72
CA ASP A 61 -14.45 -20.05 -1.18
C ASP A 61 -13.08 -19.66 -1.76
N ASN A 62 -13.08 -18.92 -2.87
CA ASN A 62 -11.88 -18.36 -3.51
C ASN A 62 -12.22 -17.02 -4.18
N PRO A 63 -12.28 -15.89 -3.44
CA PRO A 63 -12.64 -14.60 -4.02
C PRO A 63 -11.56 -14.15 -5.00
N PRO A 64 -11.93 -13.60 -6.17
CA PRO A 64 -10.95 -13.12 -7.14
C PRO A 64 -10.13 -11.97 -6.56
N VAL A 65 -8.83 -12.00 -6.81
CA VAL A 65 -7.91 -10.91 -6.44
C VAL A 65 -7.67 -10.03 -7.66
N TYR A 66 -7.81 -8.72 -7.48
CA TYR A 66 -7.49 -7.71 -8.48
C TYR A 66 -6.38 -6.81 -7.93
N ALA A 67 -5.18 -7.00 -8.46
CA ALA A 67 -3.98 -6.23 -8.16
C ALA A 67 -3.30 -5.85 -9.49
N LEU A 68 -2.47 -4.81 -9.47
CA LEU A 68 -1.63 -4.48 -10.62
C LEU A 68 -0.77 -5.69 -11.00
N PRO A 69 -0.51 -5.90 -12.30
CA PRO A 69 0.35 -6.98 -12.75
C PRO A 69 1.80 -6.76 -12.27
N PRO A 70 2.61 -7.83 -12.13
CA PRO A 70 3.95 -7.77 -11.54
C PRO A 70 4.94 -6.80 -12.23
N HIS A 71 4.71 -6.44 -13.49
CA HIS A 71 5.53 -5.48 -14.21
C HIS A 71 5.29 -4.03 -13.73
N TYR A 72 4.20 -3.76 -13.02
CA TYR A 72 3.96 -2.52 -12.27
C TYR A 72 4.13 -2.75 -10.76
N LEU A 73 5.19 -2.19 -10.19
CA LEU A 73 5.47 -2.31 -8.77
C LEU A 73 4.93 -1.09 -8.01
N ALA A 74 3.75 -1.24 -7.43
CA ALA A 74 3.26 -0.28 -6.44
C ALA A 74 4.07 -0.40 -5.15
N LEU A 75 4.71 0.68 -4.71
CA LEU A 75 5.61 0.70 -3.55
C LEU A 75 4.94 1.23 -2.27
N GLY A 76 3.61 1.36 -2.29
CA GLY A 76 2.84 2.00 -1.24
C GLY A 76 2.73 3.51 -1.43
N ALA A 77 1.98 4.17 -0.55
CA ALA A 77 1.81 5.61 -0.56
C ALA A 77 1.95 6.20 0.85
N TYR A 78 2.72 7.29 0.94
CA TYR A 78 3.25 7.81 2.20
C TYR A 78 2.79 9.26 2.42
N PRO A 79 2.60 9.72 3.66
CA PRO A 79 2.37 11.13 3.95
C PRO A 79 3.31 12.05 3.17
N ALA A 80 2.76 13.05 2.49
CA ALA A 80 3.59 14.03 1.81
C ALA A 80 4.36 14.86 2.85
N LYS A 81 5.64 15.15 2.58
CA LYS A 81 6.48 15.98 3.46
C LYS A 81 5.82 17.34 3.69
N GLY A 82 5.85 17.82 4.93
CA GLY A 82 5.27 19.11 5.31
C GLY A 82 3.74 19.14 5.38
N THR A 83 3.05 18.00 5.25
CA THR A 83 1.60 17.90 5.43
C THR A 83 1.25 17.15 6.70
N TRP A 84 0.06 17.43 7.26
CA TRP A 84 -0.34 16.78 8.50
C TRP A 84 -0.75 15.32 8.26
N SER A 85 -0.28 14.43 9.12
CA SER A 85 -0.76 13.05 9.20
C SER A 85 -0.67 12.51 10.64
N ALA A 86 -1.58 11.62 11.00
CA ALA A 86 -1.60 10.98 12.31
C ALA A 86 -2.37 9.65 12.29
N VAL A 87 -2.08 8.80 13.28
CA VAL A 87 -2.93 7.65 13.61
C VAL A 87 -3.75 7.98 14.85
N HIS A 88 -5.07 7.99 14.70
CA HIS A 88 -6.01 8.22 15.79
C HIS A 88 -6.65 6.90 16.25
N ARG A 89 -6.49 6.56 17.53
CA ARG A 89 -7.09 5.38 18.13
C ARG A 89 -8.43 5.72 18.78
N THR A 90 -9.46 4.98 18.40
CA THR A 90 -10.79 5.04 19.01
C THR A 90 -11.09 3.78 19.82
N TYR A 91 -11.95 3.93 20.83
CA TYR A 91 -12.48 2.83 21.62
C TYR A 91 -13.96 2.63 21.27
N ARG A 92 -14.35 1.40 20.94
CA ARG A 92 -15.67 1.06 20.45
C ARG A 92 -16.22 -0.17 21.19
N LYS A 93 -17.55 -0.30 21.24
CA LYS A 93 -18.23 -1.49 21.76
C LYS A 93 -18.71 -2.34 20.57
N GLY A 94 -18.37 -3.63 20.56
CA GLY A 94 -18.84 -4.61 19.56
C GLY A 94 -19.35 -5.86 20.25
N MET A 95 -20.12 -6.71 19.55
CA MET A 95 -20.61 -7.96 20.14
C MET A 95 -19.43 -8.91 20.42
N ARG A 96 -19.50 -9.65 21.52
CA ARG A 96 -18.50 -10.64 21.95
C ARG A 96 -18.53 -11.93 21.12
N GLU A 97 -19.62 -12.18 20.42
CA GLU A 97 -19.82 -13.38 19.60
C GLU A 97 -19.03 -13.30 18.28
N PHE A 98 -18.35 -14.38 17.89
CA PHE A 98 -17.52 -14.40 16.68
C PHE A 98 -18.34 -14.38 15.37
N ASN A 99 -19.57 -14.92 15.39
CA ASN A 99 -20.45 -15.04 14.22
C ASN A 99 -21.55 -13.96 14.25
N HIS A 100 -21.17 -12.69 14.37
CA HIS A 100 -22.13 -11.59 14.27
C HIS A 100 -21.88 -10.79 12.98
N ASP A 101 -22.95 -10.37 12.33
CA ASP A 101 -22.97 -9.43 11.21
C ASP A 101 -23.17 -7.97 11.67
N ALA A 102 -23.52 -7.78 12.95
CA ALA A 102 -23.82 -6.48 13.56
C ALA A 102 -22.54 -5.69 13.97
N PHE A 103 -21.86 -5.08 13.00
CA PHE A 103 -20.77 -4.14 13.31
C PHE A 103 -21.31 -2.86 13.98
N SER A 104 -20.75 -2.52 15.14
CA SER A 104 -20.89 -1.23 15.87
C SER A 104 -22.29 -0.59 15.83
N ARG A 105 -23.18 -0.96 16.76
CA ARG A 105 -24.46 -0.26 17.01
C ARG A 105 -24.35 0.71 18.19
N ILE A 106 -25.11 1.80 18.13
CA ILE A 106 -25.38 2.64 19.30
C ILE A 106 -26.23 1.81 20.28
N TYR A 107 -25.81 1.73 21.55
CA TYR A 107 -26.51 0.96 22.58
C TYR A 107 -27.94 1.50 22.79
N GLN A 108 -28.92 0.61 22.82
CA GLN A 108 -30.30 0.88 23.24
C GLN A 108 -30.60 0.09 24.52
N ASP A 109 -31.16 0.76 25.52
CA ASP A 109 -31.46 0.15 26.82
C ASP A 109 -32.54 -0.94 26.65
N GLY A 110 -32.21 -2.19 27.02
CA GLY A 110 -33.12 -3.34 26.94
C GLY A 110 -32.50 -4.59 26.29
N GLU A 111 -31.49 -4.43 25.44
CA GLU A 111 -30.74 -5.56 24.88
C GLU A 111 -29.54 -5.89 25.78
N LYS A 112 -29.61 -7.02 26.50
CA LYS A 112 -28.47 -7.60 27.23
C LYS A 112 -27.45 -8.21 26.26
N ALA A 113 -26.98 -7.45 25.29
CA ALA A 113 -25.93 -7.90 24.40
C ALA A 113 -24.57 -7.89 25.14
N ASN A 114 -23.84 -9.01 25.03
CA ASN A 114 -22.48 -9.14 25.55
C ASN A 114 -21.54 -8.28 24.70
N PHE A 115 -21.38 -7.00 25.05
CA PHE A 115 -20.45 -6.12 24.36
C PHE A 115 -19.03 -6.31 24.88
N GLN A 116 -18.06 -6.39 23.97
CA GLN A 116 -16.64 -6.30 24.24
C GLN A 116 -16.08 -4.97 23.72
N LEU A 117 -15.19 -4.36 24.49
CA LEU A 117 -14.42 -3.20 24.06
C LEU A 117 -13.43 -3.62 22.99
N HIS A 118 -13.45 -2.96 21.84
CA HIS A 118 -12.44 -3.10 20.80
C HIS A 118 -11.81 -1.74 20.48
N THR A 119 -10.54 -1.76 20.10
CA THR A 119 -9.81 -0.58 19.62
C THR A 119 -9.77 -0.56 18.10
N TRP A 120 -9.93 0.63 17.54
CA TRP A 120 -9.84 0.84 16.09
C TRP A 120 -9.00 2.06 15.79
N GLU A 121 -7.95 1.87 15.01
CA GLU A 121 -7.07 2.93 14.56
C GLU A 121 -7.43 3.44 13.16
N TYR A 122 -7.42 4.76 13.06
CA TYR A 122 -7.69 5.53 11.86
C TYR A 122 -6.43 6.26 11.45
N PHE A 123 -5.93 5.97 10.26
CA PHE A 123 -4.88 6.76 9.65
C PHE A 123 -5.52 7.95 8.94
N ILE A 124 -5.09 9.15 9.28
CA ILE A 124 -5.56 10.41 8.72
C ILE A 124 -4.35 11.10 8.11
N ALA A 125 -4.47 11.55 6.88
CA ALA A 125 -3.43 12.30 6.17
C ALA A 125 -4.09 13.28 5.21
N GLU A 126 -3.50 14.46 5.07
CA GLU A 126 -3.97 15.48 4.11
C GLU A 126 -3.62 15.11 2.67
N LYS A 127 -2.38 14.67 2.45
CA LYS A 127 -1.85 14.27 1.14
C LYS A 127 -0.95 13.06 1.29
N LEU A 128 -1.07 12.14 0.34
CA LEU A 128 -0.20 10.98 0.20
C LEU A 128 0.55 11.05 -1.13
N THR A 129 1.78 10.57 -1.15
CA THR A 129 2.57 10.34 -2.36
C THR A 129 2.78 8.84 -2.52
N GLY A 130 2.17 8.26 -3.55
CA GLY A 130 2.39 6.88 -3.98
C GLY A 130 3.44 6.79 -5.08
N TYR A 131 4.12 5.65 -5.16
CA TYR A 131 5.13 5.39 -6.20
C TYR A 131 4.78 4.11 -6.94
N VAL A 132 4.88 4.15 -8.26
CA VAL A 132 4.78 2.96 -9.13
C VAL A 132 6.01 2.90 -10.03
N LEU A 133 6.69 1.75 -10.01
CA LEU A 133 7.81 1.48 -10.90
C LEU A 133 7.44 0.54 -12.03
N ALA A 134 8.10 0.70 -13.17
CA ALA A 134 8.09 -0.26 -14.28
C ALA A 134 9.44 -0.26 -15.00
N ASP A 135 9.75 -1.37 -15.67
CA ASP A 135 10.93 -1.45 -16.55
C ASP A 135 10.72 -0.68 -17.87
N SER A 136 9.46 -0.44 -18.24
CA SER A 136 9.02 0.18 -19.49
C SER A 136 8.35 1.54 -19.21
N ARG A 137 8.70 2.55 -20.00
CA ARG A 137 8.05 3.87 -19.94
C ARG A 137 6.58 3.80 -20.36
N ASN A 138 6.30 3.08 -21.45
CA ASN A 138 4.99 3.06 -22.10
C ASN A 138 3.90 2.54 -21.15
N GLY A 139 4.23 1.56 -20.30
CA GLY A 139 3.25 1.05 -19.34
C GLY A 139 2.83 2.09 -18.28
N LEU A 140 3.70 3.05 -17.96
CA LEU A 140 3.40 4.08 -16.96
C LEU A 140 2.51 5.21 -17.50
N GLU A 141 2.36 5.35 -18.81
CA GLU A 141 1.54 6.41 -19.43
C GLU A 141 0.07 6.31 -19.03
N TYR A 142 -0.45 5.09 -18.90
CA TYR A 142 -1.82 4.83 -18.46
C TYR A 142 -2.12 5.34 -17.04
N PHE A 143 -1.12 5.51 -16.18
CA PHE A 143 -1.34 6.08 -14.85
C PHE A 143 -1.67 7.56 -14.91
N GLN A 144 -1.23 8.28 -15.94
CA GLN A 144 -1.52 9.70 -16.11
C GLN A 144 -3.03 9.94 -16.32
N GLU A 145 -3.74 8.96 -16.87
CA GLU A 145 -5.19 9.00 -17.09
C GLU A 145 -6.00 8.81 -15.80
N LEU A 146 -5.36 8.43 -14.67
CA LEU A 146 -6.04 8.18 -13.41
C LEU A 146 -6.36 9.46 -12.61
N VAL A 147 -5.90 10.63 -13.06
CA VAL A 147 -6.20 11.90 -12.40
C VAL A 147 -7.71 12.13 -12.33
N GLY A 148 -8.22 12.44 -11.14
CA GLY A 148 -9.64 12.63 -10.87
C GLY A 148 -10.41 11.35 -10.55
N TYR A 149 -9.83 10.17 -10.78
CA TYR A 149 -10.45 8.91 -10.35
C TYR A 149 -10.23 8.67 -8.86
N GLY A 150 -11.26 8.16 -8.20
CA GLY A 150 -11.21 7.82 -6.80
C GLY A 150 -12.12 6.66 -6.47
N CYS A 151 -11.71 5.88 -5.48
CA CYS A 151 -12.48 4.74 -4.99
C CYS A 151 -12.14 4.45 -3.53
N LYS A 152 -12.74 3.38 -3.00
CA LYS A 152 -12.42 2.87 -1.67
C LYS A 152 -10.93 2.54 -1.55
N LEU A 153 -10.30 3.02 -0.49
CA LEU A 153 -8.90 2.77 -0.13
C LEU A 153 -8.82 2.18 1.29
N GLY A 154 -8.35 0.93 1.39
CA GLY A 154 -8.37 0.18 2.65
C GLY A 154 -9.78 -0.25 3.08
N LYS A 155 -10.01 -0.43 4.39
CA LYS A 155 -11.28 -0.96 4.89
C LYS A 155 -12.41 0.06 4.97
N GLU A 156 -12.13 1.28 5.43
CA GLU A 156 -13.14 2.34 5.68
C GLU A 156 -12.85 3.64 4.92
N GLY A 157 -11.73 3.72 4.18
CA GLY A 157 -11.29 4.95 3.53
C GLY A 157 -11.76 5.11 2.09
N PHE A 158 -11.73 6.35 1.60
CA PHE A 158 -11.90 6.71 0.20
C PHE A 158 -10.82 7.73 -0.16
N ALA A 159 -10.27 7.63 -1.36
CA ALA A 159 -9.26 8.55 -1.83
C ALA A 159 -9.35 8.77 -3.35
N ILE A 160 -8.88 9.94 -3.78
CA ILE A 160 -8.85 10.37 -5.18
C ILE A 160 -7.39 10.59 -5.59
N VAL A 161 -7.01 10.17 -6.80
CA VAL A 161 -5.73 10.56 -7.39
C VAL A 161 -5.87 12.00 -7.88
N SER A 162 -5.24 12.95 -7.20
CA SER A 162 -5.34 14.38 -7.52
C SER A 162 -4.36 14.79 -8.61
N GLU A 163 -3.17 14.19 -8.63
CA GLU A 163 -2.09 14.53 -9.56
C GLU A 163 -1.27 13.27 -9.84
N VAL A 164 -0.70 13.17 -11.04
CA VAL A 164 0.30 12.15 -11.41
C VAL A 164 1.48 12.90 -12.03
N SER A 165 2.70 12.58 -11.61
CA SER A 165 3.90 13.23 -12.14
C SER A 165 4.15 12.85 -13.59
N GLU A 166 5.05 13.60 -14.23
CA GLU A 166 5.74 13.09 -15.42
C GLU A 166 6.47 11.77 -15.10
N ILE A 167 6.70 10.96 -16.14
CA ILE A 167 7.43 9.70 -15.98
C ILE A 167 8.92 10.01 -15.80
N VAL A 168 9.46 9.66 -14.64
CA VAL A 168 10.85 9.92 -14.26
C VAL A 168 11.70 8.67 -14.55
N ASN A 169 12.87 8.88 -15.18
CA ASN A 169 13.87 7.83 -15.30
C ASN A 169 14.77 7.82 -14.06
N LEU A 170 14.81 6.71 -13.35
CA LEU A 170 15.63 6.52 -12.17
C LEU A 170 16.93 5.78 -12.52
N TYR A 171 18.02 6.26 -11.94
CA TYR A 171 19.32 5.60 -11.98
C TYR A 171 19.67 5.01 -10.61
N GLN A 172 20.57 4.02 -10.60
CA GLN A 172 21.04 3.40 -9.36
C GLN A 172 22.19 4.20 -8.77
N GLU A 173 22.14 4.42 -7.46
CA GLU A 173 23.18 5.11 -6.70
C GLU A 173 23.26 4.53 -5.28
N THR A 174 24.47 4.26 -4.79
CA THR A 174 24.70 3.98 -3.37
C THR A 174 24.99 5.29 -2.65
N ALA A 175 24.12 5.70 -1.74
CA ALA A 175 24.22 6.98 -1.05
C ALA A 175 23.58 6.92 0.34
N ALA A 176 23.94 7.87 1.21
CA ALA A 176 23.27 8.06 2.50
C ALA A 176 22.08 9.02 2.32
N LYS A 177 20.88 8.47 2.14
CA LYS A 177 19.65 9.24 1.86
C LYS A 177 18.47 8.73 2.68
N TYR A 178 17.51 9.59 2.98
CA TYR A 178 16.24 9.17 3.56
C TYR A 178 15.37 8.51 2.49
N PRO A 179 14.90 7.28 2.73
CA PRO A 179 14.05 6.55 1.79
C PRO A 179 12.71 7.27 1.55
N SER A 180 12.26 7.33 0.29
CA SER A 180 10.92 7.80 -0.07
C SER A 180 9.82 6.77 0.25
N THR A 181 10.22 5.54 0.55
CA THR A 181 9.35 4.39 0.82
C THR A 181 9.81 3.63 2.05
N ILE A 182 9.08 2.60 2.46
CA ILE A 182 9.58 1.63 3.43
C ILE A 182 10.91 0.97 2.98
N VAL A 183 11.67 0.45 3.93
CA VAL A 183 12.92 -0.30 3.68
C VAL A 183 12.80 -1.71 4.25
N PRO A 184 13.13 -2.78 3.50
CA PRO A 184 13.24 -4.11 4.07
C PRO A 184 14.25 -4.13 5.23
N MET A 185 13.85 -4.68 6.38
CA MET A 185 14.69 -4.65 7.58
C MET A 185 16.01 -5.40 7.37
N GLU A 186 16.00 -6.46 6.56
CA GLU A 186 17.19 -7.23 6.23
C GLU A 186 18.28 -6.37 5.56
N ALA A 187 17.89 -5.41 4.72
CA ALA A 187 18.85 -4.51 4.06
C ALA A 187 19.55 -3.58 5.08
N LEU A 188 18.81 -3.11 6.09
CA LEU A 188 19.39 -2.30 7.17
C LEU A 188 20.35 -3.15 8.03
N LEU A 189 19.96 -4.38 8.37
CA LEU A 189 20.81 -5.28 9.15
C LEU A 189 22.11 -5.65 8.42
N GLN A 190 22.04 -5.85 7.09
CA GLN A 190 23.20 -6.15 6.26
C GLN A 190 24.17 -4.97 6.13
N SER A 191 23.65 -3.74 6.17
CA SER A 191 24.50 -2.54 6.11
C SER A 191 25.44 -2.39 7.32
N GLN A 192 25.14 -3.07 8.43
CA GLN A 192 25.83 -2.94 9.73
C GLN A 192 25.90 -1.50 10.27
N GLN A 193 25.04 -0.61 9.77
CA GLN A 193 24.97 0.77 10.21
C GLN A 193 24.01 0.91 11.40
N PHE A 194 24.36 1.79 12.34
CA PHE A 194 23.41 2.20 13.36
C PHE A 194 22.43 3.21 12.74
N VAL A 195 21.18 2.80 12.60
CA VAL A 195 20.11 3.62 12.05
C VAL A 195 19.05 3.83 13.12
N SER A 196 18.73 5.09 13.41
CA SER A 196 17.73 5.49 14.40
C SER A 196 16.53 6.14 13.72
N GLY A 197 15.42 6.28 14.42
CA GLY A 197 14.27 7.08 13.95
C GLY A 197 13.38 6.37 12.93
N CYS A 198 13.31 5.03 12.98
CA CYS A 198 12.35 4.27 12.18
C CYS A 198 11.43 3.41 13.05
N ASP A 199 10.19 3.25 12.57
CA ASP A 199 9.21 2.33 13.11
C ASP A 199 9.25 1.01 12.34
N ILE A 200 9.03 -0.11 13.04
CA ILE A 200 9.11 -1.45 12.45
C ILE A 200 7.71 -2.02 12.25
N TYR A 201 7.45 -2.53 11.04
CA TYR A 201 6.17 -3.12 10.67
C TYR A 201 6.33 -4.48 10.01
N ASN A 202 5.45 -5.41 10.37
CA ASN A 202 5.26 -6.64 9.61
C ASN A 202 4.36 -6.33 8.41
N MET A 203 4.78 -6.75 7.22
CA MET A 203 4.10 -6.50 5.96
C MET A 203 3.99 -7.79 5.15
N TYR A 204 3.23 -7.72 4.05
CA TYR A 204 2.99 -8.84 3.17
C TYR A 204 3.21 -8.40 1.73
N ARG A 205 3.92 -9.22 0.96
CA ARG A 205 4.03 -9.10 -0.50
C ARG A 205 3.27 -10.22 -1.19
N TYR A 206 2.94 -10.02 -2.46
CA TYR A 206 2.32 -11.07 -3.27
C TYR A 206 3.32 -12.21 -3.53
N LYS A 207 2.82 -13.45 -3.45
CA LYS A 207 3.45 -14.63 -4.06
C LYS A 207 2.83 -14.80 -5.45
N TRP A 208 3.47 -14.24 -6.45
CA TRP A 208 3.02 -14.34 -7.83
C TRP A 208 3.04 -15.79 -8.32
N ALA A 209 2.04 -16.18 -9.12
CA ALA A 209 2.04 -17.48 -9.78
C ALA A 209 3.13 -17.53 -10.87
N ARG A 210 3.77 -18.69 -11.06
CA ARG A 210 4.90 -18.83 -12.01
C ARG A 210 4.51 -18.64 -13.49
N ASP A 211 3.23 -18.84 -13.83
CA ASP A 211 2.72 -18.82 -15.21
C ASP A 211 1.94 -17.53 -15.54
N THR A 212 2.41 -16.39 -15.06
CA THR A 212 1.87 -15.08 -15.47
C THR A 212 2.69 -14.51 -16.62
N SER A 213 2.28 -14.82 -17.85
CA SER A 213 2.73 -14.10 -19.05
C SER A 213 1.73 -12.99 -19.37
N TYR A 214 2.22 -11.77 -19.54
CA TYR A 214 1.44 -10.64 -20.04
C TYR A 214 1.92 -10.32 -21.45
N GLN A 215 0.98 -10.17 -22.39
CA GLN A 215 1.25 -9.89 -23.81
C GLN A 215 1.28 -8.39 -24.11
N SER A 216 0.74 -7.57 -23.22
CA SER A 216 0.73 -6.11 -23.34
C SER A 216 0.74 -5.43 -21.97
N GLU A 217 1.13 -4.15 -21.97
CA GLU A 217 1.14 -3.26 -20.79
C GLU A 217 -0.26 -2.99 -20.22
N GLN A 218 -1.32 -3.21 -21.02
CA GLN A 218 -2.72 -3.03 -20.60
C GLN A 218 -3.26 -4.27 -19.88
N GLU A 219 -2.73 -5.44 -20.20
CA GLU A 219 -3.22 -6.72 -19.71
C GLU A 219 -3.01 -6.84 -18.20
N GLY A 220 -4.10 -7.11 -17.47
CA GLY A 220 -4.10 -7.11 -16.02
C GLY A 220 -4.08 -5.73 -15.38
N PHE A 221 -4.07 -4.62 -16.14
CA PHE A 221 -4.25 -3.26 -15.60
C PHE A 221 -5.58 -2.61 -16.04
N LEU A 222 -5.88 -2.59 -17.34
CA LEU A 222 -7.08 -1.95 -17.91
C LEU A 222 -8.14 -2.97 -18.38
N ASP A 223 -8.15 -4.16 -17.81
CA ASP A 223 -9.10 -5.24 -18.13
C ASP A 223 -9.79 -5.81 -16.88
N ASN A 224 -10.68 -6.79 -17.04
CA ASN A 224 -11.34 -7.48 -15.91
C ASN A 224 -10.66 -8.81 -15.52
N ARG A 225 -9.41 -9.03 -15.92
CA ARG A 225 -8.71 -10.30 -15.72
C ARG A 225 -8.29 -10.46 -14.26
N VAL A 226 -8.63 -11.61 -13.66
CA VAL A 226 -8.26 -11.92 -12.27
C VAL A 226 -6.74 -12.06 -12.16
N THR A 227 -6.15 -11.45 -11.15
CA THR A 227 -4.72 -11.50 -10.89
C THR A 227 -4.34 -12.85 -10.26
N LYS A 228 -3.39 -13.56 -10.86
CA LYS A 228 -2.94 -14.87 -10.36
C LYS A 228 -1.94 -14.71 -9.21
N ILE A 229 -2.42 -14.86 -7.99
CA ILE A 229 -1.63 -14.81 -6.75
C ILE A 229 -1.80 -16.13 -5.99
N GLU A 230 -0.69 -16.80 -5.66
CA GLU A 230 -0.69 -18.06 -4.91
C GLU A 230 -0.78 -17.86 -3.39
N GLY A 231 -0.61 -16.63 -2.93
CA GLY A 231 -0.66 -16.28 -1.52
C GLY A 231 0.13 -15.01 -1.22
N PHE A 232 0.46 -14.86 0.06
CA PHE A 232 1.18 -13.70 0.58
C PHE A 232 2.41 -14.16 1.37
N ILE A 233 3.54 -13.48 1.18
CA ILE A 233 4.79 -13.76 1.89
C ILE A 233 5.01 -12.62 2.89
N PRO A 234 5.12 -12.92 4.20
CA PRO A 234 5.42 -11.89 5.19
C PRO A 234 6.87 -11.41 5.07
N PHE A 235 7.10 -10.14 5.36
CA PHE A 235 8.44 -9.55 5.51
C PHE A 235 8.40 -8.42 6.55
N VAL A 236 9.56 -8.08 7.10
CA VAL A 236 9.69 -6.99 8.09
C VAL A 236 10.25 -5.76 7.41
N THR A 237 9.71 -4.60 7.75
CA THR A 237 10.14 -3.33 7.17
C THR A 237 10.38 -2.28 8.22
N ALA A 238 11.29 -1.37 7.94
CA ALA A 238 11.46 -0.09 8.62
C ALA A 238 10.76 1.03 7.84
N TYR A 239 10.05 1.89 8.55
CA TYR A 239 9.44 3.10 8.01
C TYR A 239 10.01 4.33 8.73
N PHE A 240 10.58 5.26 7.97
CA PHE A 240 11.13 6.50 8.48
C PHE A 240 10.03 7.56 8.44
N THR A 241 9.50 7.89 9.62
CA THR A 241 8.39 8.84 9.78
C THR A 241 8.84 10.29 9.60
N GLU A 242 10.07 10.59 10.02
CA GLU A 242 10.70 11.90 9.88
C GLU A 242 12.16 11.71 9.46
N ASP A 243 12.70 12.69 8.73
CA ASP A 243 14.11 12.74 8.31
C ASP A 243 15.01 13.12 9.52
N THR A 244 15.00 12.28 10.56
CA THR A 244 15.69 12.51 11.84
C THR A 244 16.86 11.56 12.06
N GLY A 245 18.00 12.11 12.46
CA GLY A 245 19.23 11.34 12.70
C GLY A 245 20.07 11.12 11.45
N ASN A 246 20.68 9.95 11.34
CA ASN A 246 21.53 9.59 10.20
C ASN A 246 20.73 8.76 9.19
N PRO A 247 20.65 9.18 7.92
CA PRO A 247 20.01 8.38 6.89
C PRO A 247 20.78 7.08 6.64
N PRO A 248 20.10 5.97 6.30
CA PRO A 248 20.76 4.72 5.96
C PRO A 248 21.52 4.85 4.62
N THR A 249 22.74 4.31 4.57
CA THR A 249 23.49 4.16 3.32
C THR A 249 23.10 2.85 2.66
N LEU A 250 22.36 2.95 1.56
CA LEU A 250 21.87 1.81 0.80
C LEU A 250 22.02 2.10 -0.70
N GLU A 251 21.77 1.08 -1.51
CA GLU A 251 21.56 1.27 -2.95
C GLU A 251 20.11 1.73 -3.20
N TYR A 252 19.96 2.82 -3.96
CA TYR A 252 18.68 3.43 -4.29
C TYR A 252 18.50 3.55 -5.80
N PHE A 253 17.26 3.38 -6.26
CA PHE A 253 16.78 4.01 -7.48
C PHE A 253 16.41 5.46 -7.16
N THR A 254 17.04 6.41 -7.84
CA THR A 254 16.88 7.85 -7.57
C THR A 254 16.83 8.68 -8.85
N ASP A 255 16.18 9.83 -8.76
CA ASP A 255 16.18 10.89 -9.78
C ASP A 255 17.33 11.91 -9.56
N GLY A 256 18.14 11.69 -8.51
CA GLY A 256 19.20 12.60 -8.07
C GLY A 256 18.73 13.69 -7.11
N ASN A 257 17.42 13.79 -6.86
CA ASN A 257 16.81 14.82 -6.01
C ASN A 257 15.95 14.19 -4.90
N GLU A 258 14.64 14.11 -5.11
CA GLU A 258 13.65 13.83 -4.05
C GLU A 258 13.26 12.35 -3.95
N ILE A 259 13.43 11.58 -5.04
CA ILE A 259 13.02 10.18 -5.10
C ILE A 259 14.20 9.30 -4.70
N ASN A 260 14.03 8.52 -3.63
CA ASN A 260 15.03 7.61 -3.08
C ASN A 260 14.37 6.27 -2.72
N ILE A 261 14.24 5.38 -3.70
CA ILE A 261 13.58 4.09 -3.52
C ILE A 261 14.64 3.00 -3.30
N PRO A 262 14.64 2.29 -2.15
CA PRO A 262 15.62 1.22 -1.91
C PRO A 262 15.53 0.13 -2.98
N VAL A 263 16.66 -0.21 -3.60
CA VAL A 263 16.72 -1.33 -4.58
C VAL A 263 16.28 -2.63 -3.92
N SER A 264 16.62 -2.83 -2.65
CA SER A 264 16.20 -3.99 -1.86
C SER A 264 14.67 -4.13 -1.76
N LEU A 265 13.91 -3.03 -1.69
CA LEU A 265 12.44 -3.10 -1.70
C LEU A 265 11.92 -3.59 -3.05
N VAL A 266 12.50 -3.08 -4.14
CA VAL A 266 12.11 -3.45 -5.51
C VAL A 266 12.33 -4.95 -5.72
N ASN A 267 13.52 -5.46 -5.40
CA ASN A 267 13.87 -6.87 -5.54
C ASN A 267 12.95 -7.74 -4.67
N LEU A 268 12.70 -7.33 -3.42
CA LEU A 268 11.80 -8.02 -2.51
C LEU A 268 10.39 -8.15 -3.09
N LEU A 269 9.81 -7.07 -3.63
CA LEU A 269 8.45 -7.07 -4.19
C LEU A 269 8.34 -7.85 -5.49
N ARG A 270 9.42 -7.94 -6.29
CA ARG A 270 9.52 -8.86 -7.44
C ARG A 270 9.62 -10.32 -7.05
N GLY A 271 10.04 -10.59 -5.81
CA GLY A 271 10.33 -11.94 -5.33
C GLY A 271 11.71 -12.44 -5.73
N GLU A 272 12.61 -11.53 -6.06
CA GLU A 272 14.03 -11.78 -6.24
C GLU A 272 14.71 -11.89 -4.86
N ALA A 273 15.78 -12.69 -4.76
CA ALA A 273 16.53 -12.83 -3.53
C ALA A 273 17.33 -11.55 -3.22
N TYR A 274 17.57 -11.27 -1.94
CA TYR A 274 18.47 -10.21 -1.49
C TYR A 274 19.87 -10.45 -2.09
N VAL A 275 20.37 -9.51 -2.88
CA VAL A 275 21.79 -9.43 -3.28
C VAL A 275 22.44 -8.34 -2.45
#